data_AF-A0A2U2Z2N4-F1
#
_entry.id   AF-A0A2U2Z2N4-F1
#
_cell.length_a   1.000
_cell.length_b   1.000
_cell.length_c   1.000
_cell.angle_alpha   90.00
_cell.angle_beta   90.00
_cell.angle_gamma   90.00
#
_symmetry.space_group_name_H-M   'P 1'
#
loop_
_entity.id
_entity.type
_entity.pdbx_description
1 polymer ?
#
loop_
_entity_poly.entity_id
_entity_poly.type
_entity_poly.pdbx_seq_one_letter_code
_entity_poly.pdbx_strand_id
1 'polypeptide(L)'
;MSTAGSYAAPQRRQVHATATTDSNGNAVFAWPAGTFASPPVVTVALQGGSAFRSASVTANTAAATTVNVQAAAGVTLLGLGVLAVGAPAPGVVVHATATAP
;
A
#
# COMPACT_ATOMS: atom_id res chain seq x y z
N MET A 1 -9.36 26.62 -38.35
CA MET A 1 -9.65 27.24 -37.03
C MET A 1 -9.21 26.24 -35.97
N SER A 2 -8.08 26.44 -35.29
CA SER A 2 -7.53 25.47 -34.33
C SER A 2 -8.01 25.79 -32.91
N THR A 3 -8.70 24.86 -32.28
CA THR A 3 -9.19 24.91 -30.88
C THR A 3 -8.11 24.55 -29.85
N ALA A 4 -6.85 24.89 -30.12
CA ALA A 4 -5.76 24.57 -29.20
C ALA A 4 -5.80 25.55 -28.00
N GLY A 5 -6.52 25.17 -26.95
CA GLY A 5 -6.43 25.78 -25.62
C GLY A 5 -5.54 24.92 -24.73
N SER A 6 -4.56 25.54 -24.06
CA SER A 6 -3.80 24.88 -23.00
C SER A 6 -4.61 24.93 -21.70
N TYR A 7 -5.04 23.76 -21.20
CA TYR A 7 -5.67 23.62 -19.90
C TYR A 7 -4.69 22.99 -18.91
N ALA A 8 -4.43 23.68 -17.79
CA ALA A 8 -3.72 23.10 -16.66
C ALA A 8 -4.76 22.52 -15.69
N ALA A 9 -4.81 21.20 -15.56
CA ALA A 9 -5.70 20.56 -14.60
C ALA A 9 -5.29 20.92 -13.17
N PRO A 10 -6.24 21.24 -12.28
CA PRO A 10 -5.92 21.52 -10.88
C PRO A 10 -5.31 20.28 -10.23
N GLN A 11 -4.28 20.49 -9.40
CA GLN A 11 -3.59 19.41 -8.73
C GLN A 11 -4.54 18.70 -7.74
N ARG A 12 -4.66 17.38 -7.89
CA ARG A 12 -5.42 16.56 -6.94
C ARG A 12 -4.74 16.57 -5.58
N ARG A 13 -5.52 16.58 -4.51
CA ARG A 13 -4.99 16.53 -3.15
C ARG A 13 -4.28 15.19 -2.91
N GLN A 14 -3.08 15.26 -2.38
CA GLN A 14 -2.24 14.10 -2.07
C GLN A 14 -1.74 14.15 -0.64
N VAL A 15 -1.71 12.99 0.01
CA VAL A 15 -1.13 12.80 1.35
C VAL A 15 -0.20 11.60 1.33
N HIS A 16 0.96 11.75 1.98
CA HIS A 16 1.92 10.67 2.18
C HIS A 16 1.98 10.31 3.66
N ALA A 17 2.03 9.01 3.96
CA ALA A 17 2.22 8.50 5.31
C ALA A 17 3.04 7.22 5.28
N THR A 18 3.69 6.92 6.41
CA THR A 18 4.43 5.67 6.64
C THR A 18 3.88 4.96 7.86
N ALA A 19 3.74 3.65 7.78
CA ALA A 19 3.33 2.81 8.89
C ALA A 19 4.10 1.50 8.87
N THR A 20 4.34 0.91 10.04
CA THR A 20 5.00 -0.38 10.19
C THR A 20 3.94 -1.45 10.42
N THR A 21 4.12 -2.62 9.80
CA THR A 21 3.19 -3.73 9.98
C THR A 21 3.26 -4.34 11.38
N ASP A 22 2.09 -4.64 11.94
CA ASP A 22 1.91 -5.31 13.23
C ASP A 22 2.19 -6.83 13.15
N SER A 23 1.93 -7.56 14.25
CA SER A 23 2.09 -9.03 14.31
C SER A 23 1.22 -9.79 13.32
N ASN A 24 0.16 -9.17 12.81
CA ASN A 24 -0.75 -9.71 11.80
C ASN A 24 -0.38 -9.25 10.38
N GLY A 25 0.74 -8.54 10.21
CA GLY A 25 1.19 -8.03 8.92
C GLY A 25 0.40 -6.82 8.45
N ASN A 26 -0.36 -6.17 9.33
CA ASN A 26 -1.21 -5.04 8.97
C ASN A 26 -0.52 -3.71 9.27
N ALA A 27 -0.49 -2.82 8.29
CA ALA A 27 -0.14 -1.42 8.43
C ALA A 27 -1.40 -0.58 8.25
N VAL A 28 -1.75 0.21 9.27
CA VAL A 28 -2.94 1.08 9.27
C VAL A 28 -2.49 2.53 9.08
N PHE A 29 -3.05 3.17 8.06
CA PHE A 29 -2.85 4.58 7.75
C PHE A 29 -4.11 5.33 8.13
N ALA A 30 -4.02 6.22 9.13
CA ALA A 30 -5.09 7.14 9.48
C ALA A 30 -4.93 8.45 8.70
N TRP A 31 -5.90 8.78 7.87
CA TRP A 31 -5.96 10.04 7.14
C TRP A 31 -6.56 11.12 8.02
N PRO A 32 -6.04 12.35 8.02
CA PRO A 32 -6.63 13.44 8.80
C PRO A 32 -8.09 13.65 8.40
N ALA A 33 -8.97 13.90 9.38
CA ALA A 33 -10.39 14.06 9.14
C ALA A 33 -10.67 15.15 8.10
N GLY A 34 -11.59 14.87 7.16
CA GLY A 34 -11.94 15.80 6.09
C GLY A 34 -10.89 15.93 4.97
N THR A 35 -9.83 15.13 4.97
CA THR A 35 -8.83 15.14 3.89
C THR A 35 -9.43 14.66 2.57
N PHE A 36 -10.21 13.58 2.63
CA PHE A 36 -10.85 12.96 1.47
C PHE A 36 -12.37 12.89 1.70
N ALA A 37 -13.15 13.22 0.68
CA ALA A 37 -14.62 13.10 0.73
C ALA A 37 -15.12 11.67 0.42
N SER A 38 -14.25 10.85 -0.17
CA SER A 38 -14.50 9.46 -0.57
C SER A 38 -13.20 8.65 -0.43
N PRO A 39 -13.24 7.31 -0.47
CA PRO A 39 -12.02 6.50 -0.42
C PRO A 39 -11.00 6.94 -1.49
N PRO A 40 -9.75 7.26 -1.10
CA PRO A 40 -8.74 7.74 -2.03
C PRO A 40 -8.15 6.61 -2.87
N VAL A 41 -7.50 6.96 -3.98
CA VAL A 41 -6.62 6.05 -4.71
C VAL A 41 -5.30 5.97 -3.96
N VAL A 42 -4.90 4.77 -3.54
CA VAL A 42 -3.70 4.57 -2.72
C VAL A 42 -2.64 3.84 -3.52
N THR A 43 -1.46 4.44 -3.62
CA THR A 43 -0.25 3.77 -4.10
C THR A 43 0.57 3.34 -2.90
N VAL A 44 1.04 2.10 -2.91
CA VAL A 44 1.78 1.50 -1.79
C VAL A 44 3.18 1.13 -2.27
N ALA A 45 4.20 1.48 -1.48
CA ALA A 45 5.56 0.99 -1.61
C ALA A 45 6.02 0.40 -0.28
N LEU A 46 6.87 -0.62 -0.31
CA LEU A 46 7.42 -1.22 0.90
C LEU A 46 8.92 -0.93 0.97
N GLN A 47 9.39 -0.49 2.13
CA GLN A 47 10.82 -0.49 2.43
C GLN A 47 11.22 -1.94 2.69
N GLY A 48 12.25 -2.41 1.96
CA GLY A 48 12.57 -3.83 1.81
C GLY A 48 12.47 -4.67 3.08
N GLY A 49 11.80 -5.82 2.96
CA GLY A 49 11.69 -6.86 3.99
C GLY A 49 12.17 -8.20 3.45
N SER A 50 12.68 -9.06 4.33
CA SER A 50 13.07 -10.42 3.93
C SER A 50 11.84 -11.21 3.48
N ALA A 51 12.02 -12.05 2.47
CA ALA A 51 11.01 -13.02 2.03
C ALA A 51 9.66 -12.39 1.62
N PHE A 52 9.63 -11.15 1.13
CA PHE A 52 8.40 -10.50 0.64
C PHE A 52 7.66 -11.38 -0.37
N ARG A 53 6.35 -11.53 -0.17
CA ARG A 53 5.47 -12.28 -1.06
C ARG A 53 4.46 -11.38 -1.76
N SER A 54 3.74 -10.57 -0.99
CA SER A 54 2.65 -9.73 -1.50
C SER A 54 2.29 -8.63 -0.52
N ALA A 55 1.74 -7.54 -1.05
CA ALA A 55 1.03 -6.52 -0.30
C ALA A 55 -0.34 -6.27 -0.92
N SER A 56 -1.37 -6.13 -0.10
CA SER A 56 -2.73 -5.85 -0.55
C SER A 56 -3.40 -4.82 0.35
N VAL A 57 -4.17 -3.91 -0.25
CA VAL A 57 -5.06 -3.03 0.50
C VAL A 57 -6.29 -3.84 0.90
N THR A 58 -6.45 -4.08 2.20
CA THR A 58 -7.55 -4.93 2.74
C THR A 58 -8.76 -4.11 3.17
N ALA A 59 -8.56 -2.84 3.50
CA ALA A 59 -9.63 -1.90 3.77
C ALA A 59 -9.24 -0.50 3.28
N ASN A 60 -10.19 0.24 2.70
CA ASN A 60 -9.96 1.60 2.24
C ASN A 60 -11.21 2.46 2.45
N THR A 61 -11.06 3.52 3.24
CA THR A 61 -12.11 4.49 3.55
C THR A 61 -11.54 5.89 3.44
N ALA A 62 -12.41 6.91 3.45
CA ALA A 62 -11.99 8.31 3.48
C ALA A 62 -11.11 8.68 4.69
N ALA A 63 -11.26 7.95 5.81
CA ALA A 63 -10.57 8.21 7.07
C ALA A 63 -9.36 7.31 7.31
N ALA A 64 -9.31 6.12 6.70
CA ALA A 64 -8.22 5.19 6.91
C ALA A 64 -8.06 4.17 5.77
N THR A 65 -6.82 3.71 5.58
CA THR A 65 -6.47 2.60 4.69
C THR A 65 -5.65 1.56 5.45
N THR A 66 -5.97 0.28 5.26
CA THR A 66 -5.21 -0.84 5.83
C THR A 66 -4.54 -1.62 4.73
N VAL A 67 -3.25 -1.88 4.88
CA VAL A 67 -2.44 -2.71 3.99
C VAL A 67 -2.01 -3.96 4.75
N ASN A 68 -2.26 -5.14 4.19
CA ASN A 68 -1.69 -6.38 4.68
C ASN A 68 -0.46 -6.77 3.86
N VAL A 69 0.61 -7.14 4.55
CA VAL A 69 1.87 -7.59 3.95
C VAL A 69 2.14 -9.02 4.38
N GLN A 70 2.45 -9.86 3.40
CA GLN A 70 2.80 -11.26 3.61
C GLN A 70 4.24 -11.53 3.20
N ALA A 71 4.85 -12.47 3.90
CA ALA A 71 6.14 -13.05 3.58
C ALA A 71 6.01 -14.56 3.39
N ALA A 72 6.88 -15.14 2.56
CA ALA A 72 6.98 -16.58 2.37
C ALA A 72 8.45 -16.98 2.23
N ALA A 73 8.89 -17.90 3.09
CA ALA A 73 10.23 -18.46 2.97
C ALA A 73 10.35 -19.31 1.69
N GLY A 74 11.51 -19.27 1.04
CA GLY A 74 11.87 -20.25 0.03
C GLY A 74 12.27 -21.57 0.69
N VAL A 75 11.73 -22.67 0.23
CA VAL A 75 12.04 -24.03 0.70
C VAL A 75 12.52 -24.86 -0.48
N THR A 76 13.49 -25.74 -0.25
CA THR A 76 13.92 -26.72 -1.27
C THR A 76 13.38 -28.08 -0.88
N LEU A 77 12.56 -28.68 -1.74
CA LEU A 77 12.05 -30.04 -1.56
C LEU A 77 12.55 -30.90 -2.73
N LEU A 78 13.32 -31.94 -2.42
CA LEU A 78 13.86 -32.86 -3.44
C LEU A 78 14.64 -32.14 -4.57
N GLY A 79 15.31 -31.03 -4.25
CA GLY A 79 16.05 -30.21 -5.21
C GLY A 79 15.22 -29.17 -5.98
N LEU A 80 13.92 -29.07 -5.72
CA LEU A 80 13.03 -28.06 -6.33
C LEU A 80 12.79 -26.89 -5.36
N GLY A 81 12.98 -25.67 -5.87
CA GLY A 81 12.66 -24.45 -5.13
C GLY A 81 11.14 -24.21 -5.12
N VAL A 82 10.55 -24.14 -3.93
CA VAL A 82 9.12 -23.89 -3.71
C VAL A 82 8.96 -22.76 -2.69
N LEU A 83 7.98 -21.88 -2.90
CA LEU A 83 7.60 -20.88 -1.89
C LEU A 83 6.69 -21.53 -0.84
N ALA A 84 7.01 -21.35 0.43
CA ALA A 84 6.15 -21.76 1.53
C ALA A 84 4.81 -21.02 1.53
N VAL A 85 3.86 -21.50 2.33
CA VAL A 85 2.61 -20.79 2.60
C VAL A 85 2.93 -19.40 3.15
N GLY A 86 2.25 -18.38 2.61
CA GLY A 86 2.44 -17.01 3.07
C GLY A 86 1.96 -16.83 4.51
N ALA A 87 2.76 -16.12 5.29
CA ALA A 87 2.48 -15.74 6.65
C ALA A 87 2.52 -14.21 6.79
N PRO A 88 1.90 -13.64 7.84
CA PRO A 88 2.07 -12.25 8.20
C PRO A 88 3.54 -11.80 8.23
N ALA A 89 3.84 -10.66 7.63
CA ALA A 89 5.17 -10.05 7.67
C ALA A 89 5.19 -8.87 8.67
N PRO A 90 5.54 -9.08 9.95
CA PRO A 90 5.66 -8.01 10.93
C PRO A 90 6.91 -7.15 10.72
N GLY A 91 6.86 -5.89 11.14
CA GLY A 91 8.04 -5.00 11.12
C GLY A 91 8.41 -4.42 9.75
N VAL A 92 7.58 -4.61 8.72
CA VAL A 92 7.81 -4.06 7.38
C VAL A 92 7.30 -2.62 7.36
N VAL A 93 8.15 -1.68 6.91
CA VAL A 93 7.75 -0.29 6.73
C VAL A 93 7.04 -0.14 5.38
N VAL A 94 5.83 0.40 5.43
CA VAL A 94 4.97 0.62 4.28
C VAL A 94 4.81 2.12 4.08
N HIS A 95 5.07 2.58 2.86
CA HIS A 95 4.81 3.93 2.39
C HIS A 95 3.49 3.94 1.62
N ALA A 96 2.59 4.84 1.98
CA ALA A 96 1.33 5.03 1.30
C ALA A 96 1.23 6.46 0.77
N THR A 97 0.89 6.59 -0.51
CA THR A 97 0.51 7.85 -1.15
C THR A 97 -0.96 7.78 -1.52
N ALA A 98 -1.79 8.53 -0.81
CA ALA A 98 -3.23 8.64 -1.06
C ALA A 98 -3.51 9.88 -1.92
N THR A 99 -4.26 9.69 -3.00
CA THR A 99 -4.67 10.75 -3.94
C THR A 99 -6.19 10.82 -4.01
N ALA A 100 -6.75 12.03 -4.00
CA ALA A 100 -8.18 12.22 -4.22
C ALA A 100 -8.62 11.66 -5.60
N PRO A 101 -9.82 11.03 -5.70
CA PRO A 101 -10.28 10.40 -6.93
C PRO A 101 -10.57 11.38 -8.08
#